data_AF-A0A1A8PEZ6-F1
#
_entry.id   AF-A0A1A8PEZ6-F1
#
_cell.length_a   1.000
_cell.length_b   1.000
_cell.length_c   1.000
_cell.angle_alpha   90.00
_cell.angle_beta   90.00
_cell.angle_gamma   90.00
#
_symmetry.space_group_name_H-M   'P 1'
#
loop_
_entity.id
_entity.type
_entity.pdbx_description
1 polymer ?
#
loop_
_entity_poly.entity_id
_entity_poly.type
_entity_poly.pdbx_seq_one_letter_code
_entity_poly.pdbx_strand_id
1 'polypeptide(L)'
;QAITQYFESYSLCLAGCEGSYEILEFKDFYPTLADLFTDVLKCKVKCEEQLTPNVGGFFVEKFVATMYHYLQFSYYKLNDVKNAAPCAASYMLFDSDDQVMKQNVAYYHFYQEQWGLKEEDFRPRPEALSYFNQTNKQKEMLEFARNYLQTDDEDLVSPEETSIIRSEHPDAEFEGMGDYEESFLADWWQEPKTKWDSGEVAD
;
A
#
# COMPACT_ATOMS: atom_id res chain seq x y z
N GLN A 1 -6.83 25.74 -0.92
CA GLN A 1 -7.00 25.54 0.53
C GLN A 1 -7.77 24.25 0.84
N ALA A 2 -8.94 24.00 0.24
CA ALA A 2 -9.74 22.79 0.51
C ALA A 2 -9.03 21.46 0.21
N ILE A 3 -8.39 21.34 -0.97
CA ILE A 3 -7.71 20.08 -1.36
C ILE A 3 -6.52 19.72 -0.45
N THR A 4 -5.78 20.73 0.02
CA THR A 4 -4.69 20.55 0.97
C THR A 4 -5.20 20.00 2.30
N GLN A 5 -6.28 20.58 2.83
CA GLN A 5 -6.93 20.10 4.06
C GLN A 5 -7.50 18.69 3.90
N TYR A 6 -8.00 18.33 2.73
CA TYR A 6 -8.43 16.97 2.44
C TYR A 6 -7.26 16.00 2.54
N PHE A 7 -6.11 16.28 1.92
CA PHE A 7 -4.94 15.40 2.01
C PHE A 7 -4.37 15.30 3.43
N GLU A 8 -4.38 16.40 4.20
CA GLU A 8 -4.04 16.36 5.62
C GLU A 8 -4.99 15.44 6.41
N SER A 9 -6.31 15.59 6.18
CA SER A 9 -7.32 14.75 6.83
C SER A 9 -7.21 13.28 6.44
N TYR A 10 -6.89 13.01 5.17
CA TYR A 10 -6.61 11.66 4.67
C TYR A 10 -5.39 11.06 5.33
N SER A 11 -4.29 11.80 5.45
CA SER A 11 -3.08 11.35 6.16
C SER A 11 -3.37 11.04 7.63
N LEU A 12 -4.19 11.85 8.30
CA LEU A 12 -4.59 11.61 9.69
C LEU A 12 -5.45 10.35 9.81
N CYS A 13 -6.36 10.11 8.87
CA CYS A 13 -7.15 8.88 8.83
C CYS A 13 -6.26 7.64 8.68
N LEU A 14 -5.28 7.70 7.75
CA LEU A 14 -4.34 6.60 7.55
C LEU A 14 -3.51 6.30 8.81
N ALA A 15 -3.03 7.34 9.51
CA ALA A 15 -2.30 7.19 10.76
C ALA A 15 -3.18 6.60 11.87
N GLY A 16 -4.46 6.99 11.92
CA GLY A 16 -5.43 6.44 12.87
C GLY A 16 -5.68 4.94 12.70
N CYS A 17 -5.52 4.40 11.48
CA CYS A 17 -5.66 2.97 11.21
C CYS A 17 -4.51 2.10 11.74
N GLU A 18 -3.37 2.69 12.12
CA GLU A 18 -2.21 1.95 12.65
C GLU A 18 -2.23 1.85 14.19
N GLY A 19 -3.35 2.17 14.82
CA GLY A 19 -3.52 2.17 16.28
C GLY A 19 -3.44 0.79 16.95
N SER A 20 -3.54 0.80 18.29
CA SER A 20 -3.49 -0.42 19.10
C SER A 20 -4.63 -1.37 18.76
N TYR A 21 -4.27 -2.59 18.36
CA TYR A 21 -5.21 -3.66 18.08
C TYR A 21 -5.44 -4.52 19.34
N GLU A 22 -6.69 -4.87 19.61
CA GLU A 22 -7.05 -5.87 20.60
C GLU A 22 -7.07 -7.23 19.93
N ILE A 23 -6.11 -8.10 20.26
CA ILE A 23 -6.09 -9.48 19.77
C ILE A 23 -7.23 -10.23 20.45
N LEU A 24 -8.36 -10.35 19.75
CA LEU A 24 -9.57 -11.01 20.26
C LEU A 24 -9.43 -12.54 20.25
N GLU A 25 -8.67 -13.08 19.29
CA GLU A 25 -8.42 -14.52 19.14
C GLU A 25 -6.93 -14.78 18.95
N PHE A 26 -6.37 -15.65 19.80
CA PHE A 26 -4.97 -16.06 19.73
C PHE A 26 -4.87 -17.31 18.84
N LYS A 27 -4.53 -17.11 17.56
CA LYS A 27 -4.03 -18.19 16.67
C LYS A 27 -2.51 -18.28 16.80
N ASP A 28 -1.87 -19.06 15.93
CA ASP A 28 -0.44 -18.97 15.69
C ASP A 28 -0.04 -17.54 15.26
N PHE A 29 1.21 -17.16 15.57
CA PHE A 29 1.70 -15.79 15.41
C PHE A 29 1.51 -15.23 13.98
N TYR A 30 1.82 -16.02 12.94
CA TYR A 30 1.79 -15.55 11.56
C TYR A 30 0.36 -15.31 11.03
N PRO A 31 -0.61 -16.22 11.18
CA PRO A 31 -2.01 -15.95 10.85
C PRO A 31 -2.59 -14.73 11.58
N THR A 32 -2.36 -14.60 12.89
CA THR A 32 -2.84 -13.44 13.66
C THR A 32 -2.24 -12.13 13.13
N LEU A 33 -0.96 -12.13 12.75
CA LEU A 33 -0.31 -10.97 12.16
C LEU A 33 -0.88 -10.64 10.76
N ALA A 34 -1.14 -11.65 9.94
CA ALA A 34 -1.74 -11.49 8.61
C ALA A 34 -3.17 -10.92 8.69
N ASP A 35 -3.98 -11.42 9.62
CA ASP A 35 -5.34 -10.93 9.90
C ASP A 35 -5.29 -9.45 10.34
N LEU A 36 -4.37 -9.10 11.25
CA LEU A 36 -4.12 -7.72 11.70
C LEU A 36 -3.80 -6.78 10.52
N PHE A 37 -2.81 -7.14 9.69
CA PHE A 37 -2.44 -6.29 8.56
C PHE A 37 -3.57 -6.14 7.54
N THR A 38 -4.36 -7.20 7.35
CA THR A 38 -5.53 -7.17 6.48
C THR A 38 -6.59 -6.19 7.02
N ASP A 39 -6.82 -6.16 8.32
CA ASP A 39 -7.76 -5.23 8.94
C ASP A 39 -7.26 -3.77 8.91
N VAL A 40 -5.96 -3.55 9.12
CA VAL A 40 -5.33 -2.23 8.92
C VAL A 40 -5.51 -1.75 7.48
N LEU A 41 -5.29 -2.63 6.49
CA LEU A 41 -5.51 -2.31 5.07
C LEU A 41 -6.99 -1.99 4.77
N LYS A 42 -7.94 -2.77 5.33
CA LYS A 42 -9.37 -2.47 5.21
C LYS A 42 -9.71 -1.10 5.77
N CYS A 43 -9.14 -0.73 6.93
CA CYS A 43 -9.34 0.59 7.52
C CYS A 43 -8.79 1.70 6.60
N LYS A 44 -7.56 1.56 6.11
CA LYS A 44 -6.91 2.54 5.23
C LYS A 44 -7.69 2.79 3.94
N VAL A 45 -8.18 1.73 3.29
CA VAL A 45 -9.00 1.85 2.07
C VAL A 45 -10.33 2.56 2.34
N LYS A 46 -10.95 2.36 3.52
CA LYS A 46 -12.20 3.02 3.92
C LYS A 46 -12.05 4.53 4.18
N CYS A 47 -10.83 5.04 4.37
CA CYS A 47 -10.62 6.48 4.59
C CYS A 47 -11.19 7.36 3.46
N GLU A 48 -11.13 6.90 2.21
CA GLU A 48 -11.68 7.63 1.06
C GLU A 48 -13.21 7.80 1.18
N GLU A 49 -13.92 6.73 1.55
CA GLU A 49 -15.37 6.74 1.76
C GLU A 49 -15.75 7.57 2.98
N GLN A 50 -15.01 7.44 4.09
CA GLN A 50 -15.28 8.17 5.34
C GLN A 50 -15.10 9.68 5.20
N LEU A 51 -14.16 10.12 4.35
CA LEU A 51 -13.90 11.54 4.10
C LEU A 51 -14.79 12.13 3.00
N THR A 52 -15.61 11.31 2.34
CA THR A 52 -16.54 11.78 1.32
C THR A 52 -17.75 12.46 2.00
N PRO A 53 -18.00 13.75 1.76
CA PRO A 53 -19.10 14.45 2.41
C PRO A 53 -20.45 14.00 1.87
N ASN A 54 -21.45 14.01 2.76
CA ASN A 54 -22.85 13.85 2.40
C ASN A 54 -23.49 15.24 2.25
N VAL A 55 -23.93 15.57 1.03
CA VAL A 55 -24.60 16.83 0.72
C VAL A 55 -26.07 16.53 0.44
N GLY A 56 -26.95 16.91 1.37
CA GLY A 56 -28.40 16.79 1.18
C GLY A 56 -28.93 15.35 1.04
N GLY A 57 -28.20 14.36 1.57
CA GLY A 57 -28.57 12.95 1.50
C GLY A 57 -27.81 12.14 0.44
N PHE A 58 -26.98 12.79 -0.38
CA PHE A 58 -26.19 12.15 -1.44
C PHE A 58 -24.70 12.27 -1.15
N PHE A 59 -23.97 11.17 -1.33
CA PHE A 59 -22.51 11.17 -1.29
C PHE A 59 -21.95 11.70 -2.61
N VAL A 60 -20.92 12.54 -2.52
CA VAL A 60 -20.25 13.07 -3.71
C VAL A 60 -19.37 11.97 -4.30
N GLU A 61 -19.76 11.44 -5.45
CA GLU A 61 -18.92 10.49 -6.19
C GLU A 61 -17.63 11.18 -6.66
N LYS A 62 -16.52 10.42 -6.66
CA LYS A 62 -15.21 10.89 -7.15
C LYS A 62 -14.81 12.25 -6.55
N PHE A 63 -14.89 12.36 -5.22
CA PHE A 63 -14.75 13.64 -4.51
C PHE A 63 -13.43 14.36 -4.82
N VAL A 64 -12.30 13.64 -4.83
CA VAL A 64 -10.98 14.21 -5.16
C VAL A 64 -10.91 14.70 -6.61
N ALA A 65 -11.46 13.94 -7.56
CA ALA A 65 -11.57 14.37 -8.95
C ALA A 65 -12.35 15.68 -9.04
N THR A 66 -13.51 15.73 -8.37
CA THR A 66 -14.37 16.91 -8.32
C THR A 66 -13.63 18.16 -7.79
N MET A 67 -12.75 18.01 -6.79
CA MET A 67 -11.90 19.13 -6.33
C MET A 67 -10.98 19.66 -7.44
N TYR A 68 -10.34 18.78 -8.21
CA TYR A 68 -9.48 19.17 -9.32
C TYR A 68 -10.26 19.80 -10.47
N HIS A 69 -11.49 19.34 -10.74
CA HIS A 69 -12.37 19.97 -11.72
C HIS A 69 -12.68 21.42 -11.35
N TYR A 70 -13.11 21.69 -10.12
CA TYR A 70 -13.37 23.07 -9.69
C TYR A 70 -12.11 23.93 -9.64
N LEU A 71 -10.96 23.35 -9.27
CA LEU A 71 -9.69 24.04 -9.25
C LEU A 71 -9.25 24.43 -10.67
N GLN A 72 -9.32 23.49 -11.62
CA GLN A 72 -9.07 23.72 -13.04
C GLN A 72 -9.98 24.82 -13.59
N PHE A 73 -11.29 24.73 -13.34
CA PHE A 73 -12.26 25.71 -13.81
C PHE A 73 -11.97 27.11 -13.24
N SER A 74 -11.64 27.20 -11.96
CA SER A 74 -11.32 28.47 -11.29
C SER A 74 -10.08 29.12 -11.89
N TYR A 75 -8.99 28.37 -12.09
CA TYR A 75 -7.78 28.88 -12.73
C TYR A 75 -8.03 29.31 -14.17
N TYR A 76 -8.82 28.55 -14.92
CA TYR A 76 -9.20 28.92 -16.27
C TYR A 76 -9.98 30.25 -16.30
N LYS A 77 -10.93 30.46 -15.39
CA LYS A 77 -11.68 31.72 -15.29
C LYS A 77 -10.81 32.93 -14.90
N LEU A 78 -9.71 32.69 -14.20
CA LEU A 78 -8.70 33.70 -13.87
C LEU A 78 -7.62 33.86 -14.96
N ASN A 79 -7.77 33.19 -16.11
CA ASN A 79 -6.80 33.17 -17.21
C ASN A 79 -5.41 32.64 -16.81
N ASP A 80 -5.35 31.83 -15.75
CA ASP A 80 -4.14 31.16 -15.28
C ASP A 80 -4.08 29.74 -15.83
N VAL A 81 -3.79 29.64 -17.12
CA VAL A 81 -3.79 28.34 -17.81
C VAL A 81 -2.65 27.43 -17.35
N LYS A 82 -1.53 28.02 -16.90
CA LYS A 82 -0.39 27.28 -16.35
C LYS A 82 -0.75 26.46 -15.13
N ASN A 83 -1.66 26.96 -14.29
CA ASN A 83 -2.18 26.20 -13.15
C ASN A 83 -3.41 25.36 -13.50
N ALA A 84 -4.16 25.72 -14.56
CA ALA A 84 -5.34 24.98 -15.00
C ALA A 84 -5.00 23.64 -15.68
N ALA A 85 -4.01 23.63 -16.58
CA ALA A 85 -3.56 22.43 -17.30
C ALA A 85 -3.14 21.27 -16.37
N PRO A 86 -2.29 21.46 -15.34
CA PRO A 86 -1.91 20.37 -14.45
C PRO A 86 -3.07 19.90 -13.56
N CYS A 87 -4.04 20.77 -13.26
CA CYS A 87 -5.27 20.37 -12.57
C CYS A 87 -6.14 19.47 -13.45
N ALA A 88 -6.26 19.78 -14.75
CA ALA A 88 -6.95 18.92 -15.71
C ALA A 88 -6.26 17.55 -15.82
N ALA A 89 -4.93 17.53 -15.93
CA ALA A 89 -4.16 16.28 -15.93
C ALA A 89 -4.34 15.48 -14.62
N SER A 90 -4.40 16.17 -13.47
CA SER A 90 -4.65 15.53 -12.17
C SER A 90 -6.04 14.91 -12.08
N TYR A 91 -7.06 15.56 -12.64
CA TYR A 91 -8.41 15.00 -12.74
C TYR A 91 -8.42 13.67 -13.51
N MET A 92 -7.71 13.63 -14.65
CA MET A 92 -7.66 12.46 -15.53
C MET A 92 -7.06 11.21 -14.86
N LEU A 93 -6.33 11.35 -13.74
CA LEU A 93 -5.88 10.19 -12.95
C LEU A 93 -7.06 9.46 -12.28
N PHE A 94 -8.06 10.21 -11.82
CA PHE A 94 -9.18 9.66 -11.04
C PHE A 94 -10.38 9.30 -11.91
N ASP A 95 -10.56 10.02 -13.02
CA ASP A 95 -11.63 9.77 -13.98
C ASP A 95 -11.12 9.92 -15.41
N SER A 96 -10.56 8.84 -15.93
CA SER A 96 -10.05 8.81 -17.30
C SER A 96 -11.15 8.71 -18.35
N ASP A 97 -12.40 8.48 -17.99
CA ASP A 97 -13.50 8.24 -18.93
C ASP A 97 -14.31 9.50 -19.25
N ASP A 98 -14.20 10.52 -18.41
CA ASP A 98 -14.88 11.80 -18.57
C ASP A 98 -14.51 12.50 -19.89
N GLN A 99 -15.51 12.62 -20.77
CA GLN A 99 -15.36 13.24 -22.08
C GLN A 99 -15.17 14.76 -22.00
N VAL A 100 -15.77 15.42 -21.00
CA VAL A 100 -15.66 16.88 -20.84
C VAL A 100 -14.24 17.23 -20.45
N MET A 101 -13.64 16.50 -19.50
CA MET A 101 -12.27 16.77 -19.12
C MET A 101 -11.26 16.42 -20.24
N LYS A 102 -11.49 15.34 -21.00
CA LYS A 102 -10.70 15.03 -22.20
C LYS A 102 -10.68 16.19 -23.20
N GLN A 103 -11.85 16.79 -23.44
CA GLN A 103 -11.97 17.96 -24.32
C GLN A 103 -11.23 19.17 -23.75
N ASN A 104 -11.29 19.39 -22.43
CA ASN A 104 -10.54 20.47 -21.78
C ASN A 104 -9.02 20.30 -21.92
N VAL A 105 -8.51 19.08 -21.71
CA VAL A 105 -7.08 18.77 -21.89
C VAL A 105 -6.66 18.99 -23.34
N ALA A 106 -7.45 18.49 -24.31
CA ALA A 106 -7.19 18.70 -25.73
C ALA A 106 -7.22 20.20 -26.11
N TYR A 107 -8.12 20.97 -25.50
CA TYR A 107 -8.20 22.41 -25.67
C TYR A 107 -6.93 23.12 -25.16
N TYR A 108 -6.38 22.71 -24.01
CA TYR A 108 -5.12 23.24 -23.50
C TYR A 108 -3.92 22.90 -24.39
N HIS A 109 -3.86 21.67 -24.91
CA HIS A 109 -2.83 21.28 -25.88
C HIS A 109 -2.92 22.09 -27.18
N PHE A 110 -4.12 22.34 -27.69
CA PHE A 110 -4.31 23.08 -28.94
C PHE A 110 -3.77 24.53 -28.84
N TYR A 111 -3.96 25.19 -27.70
CA TYR A 111 -3.49 26.56 -27.46
C TYR A 111 -2.14 26.64 -26.74
N GLN A 112 -1.38 25.54 -26.68
CA GLN A 112 -0.14 25.47 -25.91
C GLN A 112 0.89 26.53 -26.30
N GLU A 113 1.09 26.77 -27.60
CA GLU A 113 2.06 27.76 -28.11
C GLU A 113 1.60 29.19 -27.78
N GLN A 114 0.31 29.46 -27.91
CA GLN A 114 -0.27 30.77 -27.64
C GLN A 114 -0.19 31.14 -26.16
N TRP A 115 -0.33 30.16 -25.26
CA TRP A 115 -0.27 30.35 -23.81
C TRP A 115 1.10 30.07 -23.20
N GLY A 116 2.08 29.70 -24.02
CA GLY A 116 3.44 29.37 -23.56
C GLY A 116 3.44 28.21 -22.56
N LEU A 117 2.54 27.24 -22.76
CA LEU A 117 2.52 25.99 -22.02
C LEU A 117 3.59 25.06 -22.58
N LYS A 118 4.18 24.28 -21.69
CA LYS A 118 5.16 23.25 -22.02
C LYS A 118 4.59 21.88 -21.70
N GLU A 119 5.25 20.83 -22.20
CA GLU A 119 4.89 19.45 -21.90
C GLU A 119 4.89 19.14 -20.38
N GLU A 120 5.71 19.85 -19.60
CA GLU A 120 5.73 19.74 -18.14
C GLU A 120 4.43 20.21 -17.47
N ASP A 121 3.71 21.16 -18.06
CA ASP A 121 2.45 21.70 -17.52
C ASP A 121 1.26 20.73 -17.70
N PHE A 122 1.40 19.72 -18.57
CA PHE A 122 0.40 18.68 -18.79
C PHE A 122 0.60 17.46 -17.88
N ARG A 123 1.58 17.52 -16.97
CA ARG A 123 1.77 16.48 -15.96
C ARG A 123 0.79 16.70 -14.79
N PRO A 124 0.24 15.62 -14.21
CA PRO A 124 -0.51 15.72 -12.96
C PRO A 124 0.33 16.37 -11.86
N ARG A 125 -0.34 17.04 -10.94
CA ARG A 125 0.32 17.63 -9.77
C ARG A 125 0.92 16.52 -8.89
N PRO A 126 2.09 16.76 -8.27
CA PRO A 126 2.78 15.74 -7.49
C PRO A 126 1.93 15.22 -6.33
N GLU A 127 1.14 16.07 -5.67
CA GLU A 127 0.23 15.68 -4.61
C GLU A 127 -0.88 14.74 -5.10
N ALA A 128 -1.43 14.99 -6.29
CA ALA A 128 -2.44 14.14 -6.92
C ALA A 128 -1.87 12.75 -7.24
N LEU A 129 -0.68 12.74 -7.84
CA LEU A 129 0.00 11.53 -8.26
C LEU A 129 0.39 10.67 -7.05
N SER A 130 0.91 11.29 -5.99
CA SER A 130 1.25 10.58 -4.76
C SER A 130 0.02 9.95 -4.10
N TYR A 131 -1.08 10.71 -4.02
CA TYR A 131 -2.34 10.21 -3.47
C TYR A 131 -2.91 9.04 -4.30
N PHE A 132 -2.90 9.17 -5.63
CA PHE A 132 -3.37 8.13 -6.55
C PHE A 132 -2.56 6.83 -6.40
N ASN A 133 -1.23 6.94 -6.41
CA ASN A 133 -0.34 5.78 -6.25
C ASN A 133 -0.54 5.11 -4.88
N GLN A 134 -0.64 5.89 -3.81
CA GLN A 134 -0.87 5.36 -2.46
C GLN A 134 -2.21 4.63 -2.37
N THR A 135 -3.28 5.24 -2.86
CA THR A 135 -4.65 4.69 -2.79
C THR A 135 -4.77 3.40 -3.61
N ASN A 136 -4.23 3.40 -4.84
CA ASN A 136 -4.22 2.20 -5.67
C ASN A 136 -3.41 1.07 -5.05
N LYS A 137 -2.22 1.39 -4.51
CA LYS A 137 -1.39 0.37 -3.86
C LYS A 137 -2.09 -0.24 -2.65
N GLN A 138 -2.77 0.57 -1.83
CA GLN A 138 -3.55 0.07 -0.70
C GLN A 138 -4.69 -0.86 -1.15
N LYS A 139 -5.41 -0.51 -2.24
CA LYS A 139 -6.48 -1.34 -2.80
C LYS A 139 -5.94 -2.66 -3.36
N GLU A 140 -4.86 -2.62 -4.13
CA GLU A 140 -4.16 -3.82 -4.63
C GLU A 140 -3.69 -4.74 -3.50
N MET A 141 -3.07 -4.17 -2.45
CA MET A 141 -2.61 -4.94 -1.30
C MET A 141 -3.76 -5.59 -0.55
N LEU A 142 -4.89 -4.89 -0.39
CA LEU A 142 -6.07 -5.44 0.26
C LEU A 142 -6.70 -6.57 -0.56
N GLU A 143 -6.76 -6.42 -1.88
CA GLU A 143 -7.25 -7.46 -2.79
C GLU A 143 -6.34 -8.69 -2.75
N PHE A 144 -5.02 -8.49 -2.80
CA PHE A 144 -4.05 -9.56 -2.63
C PHE A 144 -4.25 -10.30 -1.29
N ALA A 145 -4.36 -9.57 -0.19
CA ALA A 145 -4.57 -10.17 1.13
C ALA A 145 -5.85 -11.00 1.19
N ARG A 146 -6.95 -10.52 0.59
CA ARG A 146 -8.22 -11.27 0.53
C ARG A 146 -8.12 -12.54 -0.30
N ASN A 147 -7.37 -12.51 -1.39
CA ASN A 147 -7.28 -13.65 -2.31
C ASN A 147 -6.31 -14.74 -1.83
N TYR A 148 -5.27 -14.39 -1.08
CA TYR A 148 -4.16 -15.31 -0.76
C TYR A 148 -3.93 -15.57 0.73
N LEU A 149 -4.48 -14.75 1.64
CA LEU A 149 -4.29 -14.92 3.09
C LEU A 149 -5.52 -15.48 3.80
N GLN A 150 -6.64 -15.65 3.09
CA GLN A 150 -7.80 -16.34 3.64
C GLN A 150 -7.52 -17.85 3.66
N THR A 151 -7.43 -18.40 4.87
CA THR A 151 -7.06 -19.80 5.19
C THR A 151 -8.17 -20.81 4.87
N ASP A 152 -8.87 -20.68 3.74
CA ASP A 152 -9.87 -21.67 3.34
C ASP A 152 -9.25 -22.89 2.63
N ASP A 153 -7.92 -22.87 2.40
CA ASP A 153 -7.14 -23.99 1.83
C ASP A 153 -6.52 -24.91 2.90
N GLU A 154 -7.21 -25.13 4.03
CA GLU A 154 -7.03 -26.38 4.74
C GLU A 154 -7.77 -27.48 3.97
N ASP A 155 -7.12 -27.99 2.92
CA ASP A 155 -7.40 -29.34 2.45
C ASP A 155 -7.30 -30.25 3.68
N LEU A 156 -8.45 -30.67 4.20
CA LEU A 156 -8.58 -31.63 5.27
C LEU A 156 -7.80 -32.88 4.84
N VAL A 157 -6.56 -33.02 5.32
CA VAL A 157 -5.78 -34.24 5.09
C VAL A 157 -6.60 -35.38 5.67
N SER A 158 -7.10 -36.25 4.80
CA SER A 158 -7.88 -37.42 5.22
C SER A 158 -7.05 -38.18 6.26
N PRO A 159 -7.65 -38.64 7.38
CA PRO A 159 -6.93 -39.40 8.43
C PRO A 159 -6.17 -40.62 7.92
N GLU A 160 -6.46 -41.06 6.69
CA GLU A 160 -5.81 -42.19 6.03
C GLU A 160 -4.37 -41.88 5.62
N GLU A 161 -4.02 -40.64 5.27
CA GLU A 161 -2.65 -40.26 4.88
C GLU A 161 -1.72 -39.99 6.07
N THR A 162 -2.28 -39.70 7.25
CA THR A 162 -1.51 -39.53 8.50
C THR A 162 -0.99 -40.85 9.08
N SER A 163 -1.51 -41.98 8.60
CA SER A 163 -1.16 -43.31 9.11
C SER A 163 0.13 -43.90 8.52
N ILE A 164 0.60 -43.37 7.39
CA ILE A 164 1.76 -43.91 6.65
C ILE A 164 3.09 -43.30 7.16
N ILE A 165 3.06 -42.09 7.70
CA ILE A 165 4.29 -41.35 8.09
C ILE A 165 4.82 -41.76 9.48
N ARG A 166 4.06 -42.51 10.27
CA ARG A 166 4.40 -42.78 11.68
C ARG A 166 5.48 -43.85 11.91
N SER A 167 6.06 -44.44 10.86
CA SER A 167 7.06 -45.51 11.01
C SER A 167 8.51 -45.08 10.89
N GLU A 168 8.82 -43.85 10.49
CA GLU A 168 10.21 -43.39 10.37
C GLU A 168 10.45 -42.12 11.19
N HIS A 169 11.52 -42.13 11.98
CA HIS A 169 11.91 -41.04 12.86
C HIS A 169 12.27 -39.81 12.00
N PRO A 170 11.71 -38.60 12.27
CA PRO A 170 11.89 -37.42 11.42
C PRO A 170 13.34 -37.02 11.15
N ASP A 171 14.25 -37.39 12.05
CA ASP A 171 15.65 -36.98 11.99
C ASP A 171 16.56 -37.97 11.25
N ALA A 172 16.02 -39.11 10.77
CA ALA A 172 16.81 -40.16 10.13
C ALA A 172 17.51 -39.69 8.83
N GLU A 173 16.97 -38.66 8.17
CA GLU A 173 17.55 -38.06 6.96
C GLU A 173 18.80 -37.20 7.27
N PHE A 174 19.03 -36.84 8.54
CA PHE A 174 20.11 -35.96 8.98
C PHE A 174 21.27 -36.69 9.68
N GLU A 175 21.21 -38.02 9.80
CA GLU A 175 22.23 -38.83 10.50
C GLU A 175 23.43 -39.23 9.61
N GLY A 176 23.56 -38.64 8.42
CA GLY A 176 24.70 -38.84 7.51
C GLY A 176 25.80 -37.78 7.67
N MET A 177 27.04 -38.15 7.39
CA MET A 177 28.14 -37.18 7.21
C MET A 177 27.82 -36.35 5.95
N GLY A 178 27.21 -35.18 6.13
CA GLY A 178 26.80 -34.30 5.03
C GLY A 178 28.00 -33.85 4.19
N ASP A 179 27.80 -33.77 2.88
CA ASP A 179 28.77 -33.33 1.86
C ASP A 179 28.78 -31.80 1.69
N TYR A 180 28.40 -31.06 2.72
CA TYR A 180 28.33 -29.61 2.67
C TYR A 180 29.74 -29.00 2.59
N GLU A 181 30.07 -28.40 1.44
CA GLU A 181 31.25 -27.54 1.31
C GLU A 181 31.01 -26.25 2.12
N GLU A 182 31.54 -26.18 3.34
CA GLU A 182 31.66 -24.90 4.06
C GLU A 182 32.73 -24.04 3.39
N SER A 183 32.35 -23.29 2.37
CA SER A 183 33.22 -22.27 1.79
C SER A 183 32.40 -21.06 1.42
N PHE A 184 32.26 -20.12 2.36
CA PHE A 184 32.62 -18.70 2.19
C PHE A 184 32.19 -17.79 3.36
N LEU A 185 31.41 -18.27 4.34
CA LEU A 185 30.75 -17.38 5.31
C LEU A 185 30.72 -17.86 6.78
N ALA A 186 31.64 -18.72 7.21
CA ALA A 186 31.69 -19.20 8.61
C ALA A 186 32.42 -18.25 9.59
N ASP A 187 33.17 -17.27 9.10
CA ASP A 187 34.11 -16.49 9.94
C ASP A 187 33.54 -15.19 10.55
N TRP A 188 32.28 -14.83 10.31
CA TRP A 188 31.75 -13.52 10.73
C TRP A 188 31.25 -13.46 12.18
N TRP A 189 31.19 -14.58 12.90
CA TRP A 189 30.63 -14.67 14.26
C TRP A 189 31.63 -15.13 15.32
N GLN A 190 32.87 -15.41 14.91
CA GLN A 190 33.94 -15.81 15.84
C GLN A 190 34.82 -14.60 16.17
N GLU A 191 34.27 -13.64 16.93
CA GLU A 191 35.12 -12.63 17.56
C GLU A 191 36.01 -13.28 18.64
N PRO A 192 37.29 -12.87 18.75
CA PRO A 192 38.25 -13.50 19.66
C PRO A 192 37.90 -13.21 21.12
N LYS A 193 38.00 -14.26 21.94
CA LYS A 193 37.77 -14.25 23.39
C LYS A 193 38.35 -13.02 24.07
N THR A 194 37.50 -12.26 24.75
CA THR A 194 37.93 -11.17 25.63
C THR A 194 38.48 -11.71 26.96
N LYS A 195 39.36 -10.91 27.56
CA LYS A 195 40.37 -11.25 28.58
C LYS A 195 39.86 -11.71 29.98
N TRP A 196 38.62 -12.16 30.12
CA TRP A 196 38.05 -12.50 31.44
C TRP A 196 37.65 -13.96 31.62
N ASP A 197 37.82 -14.81 30.60
CA ASP A 197 37.51 -16.23 30.70
C ASP A 197 38.76 -17.02 31.13
N SER A 198 39.08 -16.94 32.42
CA SER A 198 40.03 -17.83 33.08
C SER A 198 39.39 -18.36 34.35
N GLY A 199 38.47 -19.32 34.18
CA GLY A 199 38.08 -20.23 35.25
C GLY A 199 39.19 -21.27 35.43
N GLU A 200 39.85 -21.21 36.57
CA GLU A 200 40.91 -22.14 36.99
C GLU A 200 40.41 -23.59 37.01
N VAL A 201 41.31 -24.52 36.64
CA VAL A 201 41.17 -25.95 36.90
C VAL A 201 42.26 -26.34 37.91
N ALA A 202 41.84 -26.83 39.08
CA ALA A 202 42.55 -27.75 39.99
C ALA A 202 41.60 -28.03 41.17
N ASP A 203 41.33 -29.25 41.66
CA ASP A 203 41.93 -30.58 41.48
C ASP A 203 40.82 -31.65 41.34
#